data_AF-A0A940B2W5-F1
#
_entry.id   AF-A0A940B2W5-F1
#
_cell.length_a   1.000
_cell.length_b   1.000
_cell.length_c   1.000
_cell.angle_alpha   90.00
_cell.angle_beta   90.00
_cell.angle_gamma   90.00
#
_symmetry.space_group_name_H-M   'P 1'
#
loop_
_entity.id
_entity.type
_entity.pdbx_description
1 polymer ?
#
loop_
_entity_poly.entity_id
_entity_poly.type
_entity_poly.pdbx_seq_one_letter_code
_entity_poly.pdbx_strand_id
1 'polypeptide(L)' 'MKTYLELSKAELKDTLKILEMRYNELKSRNLALDMTRGKPSPDQLDIANEMPTLLDTNNLKAEDGSDCRNY' A
#
# COMPACT_ATOMS: atom_id res chain seq x y z
N MET A 1 -30.56 2.11 -0.81
CA MET A 1 -30.17 2.56 -2.18
C MET A 1 -30.24 1.33 -3.07
N LYS A 2 -30.85 1.40 -4.26
CA LYS A 2 -30.90 0.24 -5.16
C LYS A 2 -29.49 -0.16 -5.60
N THR A 3 -29.20 -1.46 -5.65
CA THR A 3 -27.98 -2.03 -6.23
C THR A 3 -28.06 -2.01 -7.76
N TYR A 4 -26.93 -2.15 -8.47
CA TYR A 4 -26.91 -2.21 -9.94
C TYR A 4 -27.80 -3.32 -10.53
N LEU A 5 -27.99 -4.43 -9.80
CA LEU A 5 -28.82 -5.55 -10.23
C LEU A 5 -30.32 -5.23 -10.16
N GLU A 6 -30.71 -4.27 -9.33
CA GLU A 6 -32.10 -3.86 -9.11
C GLU A 6 -32.51 -2.67 -9.98
N LEU A 7 -31.57 -2.11 -10.77
CA LEU A 7 -31.82 -0.98 -11.66
C LEU A 7 -32.46 -1.44 -12.96
N SER A 8 -33.45 -0.68 -13.41
CA SER A 8 -33.99 -0.80 -14.76
C SER A 8 -32.94 -0.41 -15.81
N LYS A 9 -33.18 -0.80 -17.06
CA LYS A 9 -32.33 -0.43 -18.20
C LYS A 9 -32.20 1.10 -18.37
N ALA A 10 -33.23 1.87 -18.03
CA ALA A 10 -33.19 3.32 -18.09
C ALA A 10 -32.29 3.90 -16.98
N GLU A 11 -32.49 3.46 -15.74
CA GLU A 11 -31.66 3.88 -14.60
C GLU A 11 -30.17 3.50 -14.80
N LEU A 12 -29.89 2.34 -15.40
CA LEU A 12 -28.53 1.94 -15.77
C LEU A 12 -27.88 2.86 -16.81
N LYS A 13 -28.65 3.31 -17.81
CA LYS A 13 -28.14 4.26 -18.82
C LYS A 13 -27.80 5.61 -18.23
N ASP A 14 -28.64 6.11 -17.33
CA ASP A 14 -28.38 7.40 -16.68
C ASP A 14 -27.18 7.29 -15.73
N THR A 15 -27.05 6.15 -15.03
CA THR A 15 -25.86 5.88 -14.20
C THR A 15 -24.59 5.79 -15.05
N LEU A 16 -24.64 5.15 -16.22
CA LEU A 16 -23.50 5.07 -17.14
C LEU A 16 -23.01 6.45 -17.57
N LYS A 17 -23.91 7.37 -17.95
CA LYS A 17 -23.53 8.75 -18.32
C LYS A 17 -22.78 9.46 -17.19
N ILE A 18 -23.23 9.29 -15.95
CA ILE A 18 -22.57 9.88 -14.77
C ILE A 18 -21.18 9.27 -14.58
N LEU A 19 -21.04 7.95 -14.73
CA LEU A 19 -19.76 7.26 -14.61
C LEU A 19 -18.77 7.66 -15.71
N GLU A 20 -19.24 7.83 -16.95
CA GLU A 20 -18.43 8.30 -18.09
C GLU A 20 -17.91 9.72 -17.85
N MET A 21 -18.75 10.62 -17.33
CA MET A 21 -18.33 11.97 -16.94
C MET A 21 -17.22 11.93 -15.89
N ARG A 22 -17.39 11.15 -14.82
CA ARG A 22 -16.39 10.99 -13.75
C ARG A 22 -15.09 10.35 -14.26
N TYR A 23 -15.20 9.37 -15.16
CA TYR A 23 -14.04 8.76 -15.80
C TYR A 23 -13.25 9.79 -16.60
N ASN A 24 -13.91 10.61 -17.43
CA ASN A 24 -13.25 11.65 -18.22
C ASN A 24 -12.61 12.73 -17.34
N GLU A 25 -13.25 13.09 -16.22
CA GLU A 25 -12.68 14.00 -15.22
C GLU A 25 -11.41 13.42 -14.57
N LEU A 26 -11.40 12.12 -14.24
CA LEU A 26 -10.20 11.47 -13.70
C LEU A 26 -9.10 11.33 -14.75
N LYS A 27 -9.48 10.99 -15.98
CA LYS A 27 -8.56 10.86 -17.11
C LYS A 27 -7.84 12.18 -17.42
N SER A 28 -8.55 13.32 -17.38
CA SER A 28 -7.96 14.63 -17.65
C SER A 28 -6.90 15.06 -16.63
N ARG A 29 -6.85 14.43 -15.46
CA ARG A 29 -5.84 14.68 -14.42
C ARG A 29 -4.47 14.06 -14.72
N ASN A 30 -4.34 13.23 -15.76
CA ASN A 30 -3.09 12.58 -16.18
C ASN A 30 -2.30 11.97 -15.01
N LEU A 31 -2.98 11.22 -14.14
CA LEU A 31 -2.40 10.66 -12.93
C LEU A 31 -1.36 9.58 -13.24
N ALA A 32 -0.21 9.65 -12.56
CA ALA A 32 0.86 8.65 -12.63
C ALA A 32 0.87 7.80 -11.35
N LEU A 33 -0.13 6.92 -11.19
CA LEU A 33 -0.27 6.04 -10.04
C LEU A 33 0.13 4.61 -10.40
N ASP A 34 0.84 3.93 -9.50
CA ASP A 34 1.25 2.53 -9.63
C ASP A 34 0.75 1.72 -8.42
N MET A 35 -0.28 0.87 -8.66
CA MET A 35 -0.86 -0.03 -7.66
C MET A 35 -0.39 -1.48 -7.82
N THR A 36 0.66 -1.72 -8.61
CA THR A 36 1.12 -3.08 -8.96
C THR A 36 2.20 -3.61 -8.03
N ARG A 37 2.74 -2.76 -7.14
CA ARG A 37 3.92 -3.07 -6.34
C ARG A 37 3.57 -3.95 -5.14
N GLY A 38 4.00 -5.20 -5.17
CA GLY A 38 3.96 -6.13 -4.03
C GLY A 38 5.18 -6.05 -3.10
N LYS A 39 5.81 -4.87 -2.97
CA LYS A 39 6.99 -4.65 -2.12
C LYS A 39 6.69 -3.64 -1.01
N PRO A 40 7.38 -3.73 0.14
CA PRO A 40 7.21 -2.77 1.23
C PRO A 40 7.41 -1.32 0.78
N SER A 41 6.71 -0.39 1.44
CA SER A 41 6.94 1.04 1.27
C SER A 41 8.28 1.46 1.87
N PRO A 42 8.84 2.62 1.49
CA PRO A 42 10.03 3.18 2.14
C PRO A 42 9.89 3.24 3.66
N ASP A 43 8.77 3.75 4.18
CA ASP A 43 8.53 3.82 5.63
C ASP A 43 8.59 2.44 6.31
N GLN A 44 8.17 1.37 5.63
CA GLN A 44 8.31 0.01 6.15
C GLN A 44 9.77 -0.47 6.14
N LEU A 45 10.56 -0.07 5.15
CA LEU A 45 11.99 -0.36 5.12
C LEU A 45 12.73 0.42 6.20
N ASP A 46 12.31 1.66 6.49
CA ASP A 46 12.97 2.51 7.46
C ASP A 46 12.96 1.94 8.88
N ILE A 47 11.94 1.15 9.23
CA ILE A 47 11.88 0.41 10.50
C ILE A 47 13.10 -0.50 10.68
N ALA A 48 13.63 -1.06 9.59
CA ALA A 48 14.75 -2.00 9.64
C ALA A 48 16.12 -1.33 9.42
N ASN A 49 16.19 -0.01 9.20
CA ASN A 49 17.45 0.68 8.89
C ASN A 49 18.51 0.54 9.99
N GLU A 50 18.09 0.44 11.26
CA GLU A 50 19.00 0.32 12.40
C GLU A 50 19.42 -1.13 12.71
N MET A 51 18.72 -2.12 12.15
CA MET A 51 19.03 -3.54 12.40
C MET A 51 20.47 -3.93 12.04
N PRO A 52 21.07 -3.48 10.92
CA PRO A 52 22.45 -3.81 10.57
C PRO A 52 23.49 -3.28 11.58
N THR A 53 23.14 -2.26 12.38
CA THR A 53 24.03 -1.64 13.37
C THR A 53 23.63 -1.97 14.80
N LEU A 54 22.63 -2.84 15.00
CA LEU A 54 22.12 -3.17 16.33
C LEU A 54 23.17 -3.89 17.19
N LEU A 55 24.03 -4.68 16.56
CA LEU A 55 25.17 -5.33 17.21
C LEU A 55 26.48 -4.63 16.84
N ASP A 56 27.26 -4.27 17.84
CA ASP A 56 28.61 -3.73 17.74
C ASP A 56 29.56 -4.47 18.69
N THR A 57 30.85 -4.10 18.70
CA THR A 57 31.84 -4.76 19.56
C THR A 57 31.56 -4.62 21.07
N ASN A 58 30.65 -3.73 21.46
CA ASN A 58 30.34 -3.40 22.85
C ASN A 58 29.11 -4.17 23.38
N ASN A 59 28.29 -4.78 22.53
CA ASN A 59 27.03 -5.42 22.93
C ASN A 59 26.83 -6.86 22.38
N LEU A 60 27.93 -7.57 22.14
CA LEU A 60 27.91 -8.94 21.61
C LEU A 60 27.39 -10.02 22.57
N LYS A 61 27.14 -9.68 23.85
CA LYS A 61 26.60 -10.62 24.84
C LYS A 61 25.30 -10.09 25.41
N ALA A 62 24.28 -10.95 25.43
CA ALA A 62 23.01 -10.69 26.10
C ALA A 62 23.15 -10.79 27.64
N GLU A 63 22.11 -10.36 28.36
CA GLU A 63 22.08 -10.36 29.83
C GLU A 63 22.26 -11.76 30.43
N ASP A 64 21.77 -12.79 29.75
CA ASP A 64 21.93 -14.20 30.13
C ASP A 64 23.31 -14.80 29.76
N GLY A 65 24.19 -14.00 29.13
CA GLY A 65 25.52 -14.40 28.68
C GLY A 65 25.59 -15.02 27.29
N SER A 66 24.47 -15.15 26.58
CA SER A 66 24.41 -15.67 25.20
C SER A 66 25.16 -14.76 24.22
N ASP A 67 25.92 -15.34 23.29
CA ASP A 67 26.60 -14.61 22.22
C ASP A 67 25.59 -14.25 21.12
N CYS A 68 25.27 -12.96 21.00
CA CYS A 68 24.25 -12.44 20.09
C CYS A 68 24.59 -12.71 18.62
N ARG A 69 25.85 -13.01 18.27
CA ARG A 69 26.27 -13.28 16.88
C ARG A 69 25.83 -14.65 16.36
N ASN A 70 25.31 -15.52 17.24
CA ASN A 70 24.80 -16.83 16.87
C ASN A 70 23.33 -16.79 16.40
N TYR A 71 22.70 -15.61 16.38
CA TYR A 71 21.28 -15.39 16.06
C TYR A 71 21.10 -14.10 15.25
#